data_AF-A0A165WXD4-F1
#
_entry.id   AF-A0A165WXD4-F1
#
_cell.length_a   1.000
_cell.length_b   1.000
_cell.length_c   1.000
_cell.angle_alpha   90.00
_cell.angle_beta   90.00
_cell.angle_gamma   90.00
#
_symmetry.space_group_name_H-M   'P 1'
#
loop_
_entity.id
_entity.type
_entity.pdbx_description
1 polymer ?
#
loop_
_entity_poly.entity_id
_entity_poly.type
_entity_poly.pdbx_seq_one_letter_code
_entity_poly.pdbx_strand_id
1 'polypeptide(L)'
;MALQVEAFITCGLSGTIKLAGKGQATKLRGEIRELILDGLQDVVKRKNERDGVPDADVPASMNYDSYEDRVVVKWGVEVVGWTEDAIENPAKITTLLGLRRLYGALKTGSCYWSILSDEAWALRKEARYKKIEEGKVKARKRRSDAGVSKKKGGKKSSAHEVDSDSGDGSDD
;
A
#
# COMPACT_ATOMS: atom_id res chain seq x y z
N MET A 1 6.95 -0.89 -32.25
CA MET A 1 7.78 -1.72 -33.15
C MET A 1 9.16 -1.10 -33.43
N ALA A 2 9.29 0.22 -33.62
CA ALA A 2 10.59 0.87 -33.92
C ALA A 2 11.70 0.63 -32.87
N LEU A 3 11.38 0.66 -31.57
CA LEU A 3 12.36 0.50 -30.47
C LEU A 3 13.02 -0.89 -30.39
N GLN A 4 12.37 -1.95 -30.86
CA GLN A 4 12.96 -3.30 -30.84
C GLN A 4 13.92 -3.50 -32.00
N VAL A 5 13.63 -2.91 -33.16
CA VAL A 5 14.50 -2.97 -34.35
C VAL A 5 15.79 -2.18 -34.08
N GLU A 6 15.68 -0.96 -33.55
CA GLU A 6 16.81 -0.14 -33.11
C GLU A 6 17.70 -0.86 -32.08
N ALA A 7 17.10 -1.51 -31.08
CA ALA A 7 17.84 -2.27 -30.07
C ALA A 7 18.54 -3.51 -30.64
N PHE A 8 17.96 -4.15 -31.67
CA PHE A 8 18.57 -5.26 -32.39
C PHE A 8 19.78 -4.78 -33.20
N ILE A 9 19.64 -3.66 -33.91
CA ILE A 9 20.71 -3.06 -34.72
C ILE A 9 21.88 -2.63 -33.82
N THR A 10 21.58 -2.05 -32.65
CA THR A 10 22.61 -1.47 -31.77
C THR A 10 23.30 -2.52 -30.89
N CYS A 11 22.56 -3.51 -30.38
CA CYS A 11 23.03 -4.41 -29.31
C CYS A 11 22.83 -5.90 -29.62
N GLY A 12 22.41 -6.25 -30.84
CA GLY A 12 22.09 -7.61 -31.25
C GLY A 12 20.89 -8.22 -30.50
N LEU A 13 20.77 -9.54 -30.56
CA LEU A 13 19.71 -10.31 -29.88
C LEU A 13 19.67 -10.06 -28.36
N SER A 14 20.83 -9.80 -27.74
CA SER A 14 20.91 -9.52 -26.30
C SER A 14 20.19 -8.21 -25.93
N GLY A 15 20.17 -7.22 -26.81
CA GLY A 15 19.44 -5.96 -26.61
C GLY A 15 17.92 -6.15 -26.65
N THR A 16 17.43 -6.91 -27.63
CA THR A 16 15.99 -7.16 -27.80
C THR A 16 15.41 -8.03 -26.68
N ILE A 17 16.15 -9.06 -26.23
CA ILE A 17 15.75 -9.92 -25.11
C ILE A 17 15.62 -9.11 -23.81
N LYS A 18 16.57 -8.20 -23.53
CA LYS A 18 16.52 -7.33 -22.34
C LYS A 18 15.31 -6.39 -22.36
N LEU A 19 14.97 -5.81 -23.52
CA LEU A 19 13.79 -4.94 -23.66
C LEU A 19 12.48 -5.74 -23.47
N ALA A 20 12.36 -6.91 -24.08
CA ALA A 20 11.18 -7.76 -23.97
C ALA A 20 10.98 -8.31 -22.55
N GLY A 21 12.05 -8.72 -21.87
CA GLY A 21 12.00 -9.25 -20.50
C GLY A 21 11.55 -8.22 -19.45
N LYS A 22 11.94 -6.95 -19.60
CA LYS A 22 11.53 -5.87 -18.68
C LYS A 22 10.02 -5.63 -18.70
N GLY A 23 9.40 -5.66 -19.88
CA GLY A 23 7.94 -5.48 -20.02
C GLY A 23 7.13 -6.63 -19.44
N GLN A 24 7.68 -7.84 -19.41
CA GLN A 24 7.04 -9.01 -18.80
C GLN A 24 7.11 -8.96 -17.26
N ALA A 25 8.26 -8.54 -16.72
CA ALA A 25 8.44 -8.40 -15.28
C ALA A 25 7.46 -7.40 -14.64
N THR A 26 7.24 -6.26 -15.30
CA THR A 26 6.34 -5.22 -14.79
C THR A 26 4.88 -5.66 -14.80
N LYS A 27 4.46 -6.38 -15.86
CA LYS A 27 3.11 -6.97 -15.94
C LYS A 27 2.88 -8.00 -14.84
N LEU A 28 3.80 -8.96 -14.69
CA LEU A 28 3.71 -9.98 -13.65
C LEU A 28 3.64 -9.38 -12.24
N ARG A 29 4.42 -8.32 -11.96
CA ARG A 29 4.35 -7.62 -10.67
C ARG A 29 2.98 -6.99 -10.43
N GLY A 30 2.34 -6.45 -11.48
CA GLY A 30 0.98 -5.91 -11.40
C GLY A 30 -0.02 -7.00 -11.05
N GLU A 31 -0.03 -8.08 -11.82
CA GLU A 31 -0.94 -9.22 -11.62
C GLU A 31 -0.78 -9.86 -10.24
N ILE A 32 0.46 -10.07 -9.77
CA ILE A 32 0.72 -10.59 -8.42
C ILE A 32 0.13 -9.68 -7.35
N ARG A 33 0.30 -8.36 -7.48
CA ARG A 33 -0.23 -7.40 -6.49
C ARG A 33 -1.75 -7.39 -6.46
N GLU A 34 -2.38 -7.49 -7.62
CA GLU A 34 -3.84 -7.58 -7.75
C GLU A 34 -4.37 -8.86 -7.09
N LEU A 35 -3.77 -10.01 -7.38
CA LEU A 35 -4.15 -11.30 -6.76
C LEU A 35 -3.99 -11.30 -5.24
N ILE A 36 -2.90 -10.72 -4.73
CA ILE A 36 -2.67 -10.61 -3.28
C ILE A 36 -3.73 -9.71 -2.65
N LEU A 37 -4.03 -8.57 -3.28
CA LEU A 37 -5.02 -7.62 -2.76
C LEU A 37 -6.41 -8.24 -2.75
N ASP A 38 -6.82 -8.83 -3.87
CA ASP A 38 -8.12 -9.48 -4.03
C ASP A 38 -8.31 -10.58 -2.99
N GLY A 39 -7.32 -11.48 -2.86
CA GLY A 39 -7.34 -12.52 -1.85
C GLY A 39 -7.38 -12.00 -0.41
N LEU A 40 -6.74 -10.86 -0.12
CA LEU A 40 -6.81 -10.22 1.19
C LEU A 40 -8.21 -9.69 1.45
N GLN A 41 -8.79 -8.98 0.49
CA GLN A 41 -10.13 -8.40 0.60
C GLN A 41 -11.17 -9.50 0.79
N ASP A 42 -11.07 -10.59 0.04
CA ASP A 42 -11.99 -11.72 0.14
C ASP A 42 -11.92 -12.44 1.48
N VAL A 43 -10.73 -12.64 2.03
CA VAL A 43 -10.59 -13.25 3.35
C VAL A 43 -11.10 -12.32 4.46
N VAL A 44 -10.82 -11.02 4.36
CA VAL A 44 -11.33 -10.02 5.32
C VAL A 44 -12.86 -9.95 5.26
N LYS A 45 -13.46 -9.93 4.07
CA LYS A 45 -14.92 -9.97 3.91
C LYS A 45 -15.53 -11.22 4.53
N ARG A 46 -15.00 -12.41 4.23
CA ARG A 46 -15.46 -13.67 4.83
C ARG A 46 -15.37 -13.67 6.35
N LYS A 47 -14.30 -13.10 6.90
CA LYS A 47 -14.15 -12.93 8.35
C LYS A 47 -15.20 -11.97 8.91
N ASN A 48 -15.39 -10.82 8.27
CA ASN A 48 -16.36 -9.80 8.67
C ASN A 48 -17.81 -10.35 8.66
N GLU A 49 -18.16 -11.15 7.66
CA GLU A 49 -19.44 -11.85 7.57
C GLU A 49 -19.63 -12.83 8.73
N ARG A 50 -18.60 -13.63 9.05
CA ARG A 50 -18.60 -14.56 10.19
C ARG A 50 -18.78 -13.84 11.52
N ASP A 51 -18.11 -12.71 11.69
CA ASP A 51 -18.15 -11.91 12.92
C ASP A 51 -19.41 -11.00 12.97
N GLY A 52 -20.25 -11.00 11.94
CA GLY A 52 -21.53 -10.27 11.88
C GLY A 52 -21.42 -8.77 11.62
N VAL A 53 -20.28 -8.29 11.10
CA VAL A 53 -20.00 -6.86 10.86
C VAL A 53 -19.69 -6.64 9.37
N PRO A 54 -20.70 -6.62 8.48
CA PRO A 54 -20.50 -6.56 7.03
C PRO A 54 -19.87 -5.24 6.54
N ASP A 55 -20.10 -4.13 7.24
CA ASP A 55 -19.59 -2.79 6.88
C ASP A 55 -18.21 -2.46 7.50
N ALA A 56 -17.50 -3.46 8.03
CA ALA A 56 -16.15 -3.24 8.51
C ALA A 56 -15.21 -2.87 7.35
N ASP A 57 -14.29 -1.93 7.62
CA ASP A 57 -13.31 -1.45 6.65
C ASP A 57 -12.64 -2.61 5.89
N VAL A 58 -12.56 -2.51 4.56
CA VAL A 58 -11.81 -3.47 3.73
C VAL A 58 -10.50 -2.81 3.29
N PRO A 59 -9.35 -3.50 3.37
CA PRO A 59 -8.08 -2.91 2.97
C PRO A 59 -8.05 -2.58 1.47
N ALA A 60 -7.91 -1.30 1.14
CA ALA A 60 -7.74 -0.82 -0.23
C ALA A 60 -6.34 -1.09 -0.81
N SER A 61 -5.34 -1.36 0.04
CA SER A 61 -3.98 -1.70 -0.38
C SER A 61 -3.28 -2.61 0.62
N MET A 62 -2.37 -3.43 0.12
CA MET A 62 -1.54 -4.33 0.92
C MET A 62 -0.30 -3.62 1.45
N ASN A 63 -0.10 -3.61 2.77
CA ASN A 63 1.09 -3.01 3.39
C ASN A 63 2.14 -4.07 3.70
N TYR A 64 3.24 -4.05 2.93
CA TYR A 64 4.34 -5.01 3.07
C TYR A 64 5.34 -4.60 4.16
N ASP A 65 5.68 -3.30 4.26
CA ASP A 65 6.73 -2.83 5.19
C ASP A 65 6.31 -2.93 6.67
N SER A 66 5.00 -2.89 6.94
CA SER A 66 4.43 -3.09 8.27
C SER A 66 3.39 -4.19 8.25
N TYR A 67 3.74 -5.31 7.61
CA TYR A 67 2.86 -6.47 7.42
C TYR A 67 2.25 -6.93 8.75
N GLU A 68 3.09 -7.21 9.75
CA GLU A 68 2.63 -7.72 11.05
C GLU A 68 1.63 -6.76 11.71
N ASP A 69 1.93 -5.47 11.70
CA ASP A 69 1.15 -4.46 12.42
C ASP A 69 -0.17 -4.08 11.72
N ARG A 70 -0.13 -3.93 10.40
CA ARG A 70 -1.24 -3.37 9.61
C ARG A 70 -2.08 -4.43 8.91
N VAL A 71 -1.56 -5.65 8.78
CA VAL A 71 -2.26 -6.76 8.17
C VAL A 71 -2.63 -7.77 9.24
N VAL A 72 -1.65 -8.39 9.87
CA VAL A 72 -1.85 -9.49 10.82
C VAL A 72 -2.57 -9.02 12.08
N VAL A 73 -2.05 -7.99 12.77
CA VAL A 73 -2.64 -7.51 14.01
C VAL A 73 -3.95 -6.76 13.77
N LYS A 74 -4.07 -6.02 12.67
CA LYS A 74 -5.28 -5.25 12.35
C LYS A 74 -6.45 -6.16 11.95
N TRP A 75 -6.22 -7.10 11.04
CA TRP A 75 -7.29 -7.90 10.44
C TRP A 75 -7.34 -9.34 10.96
N GLY A 76 -6.27 -9.82 11.60
CA GLY A 76 -6.17 -11.21 12.07
C GLY A 76 -6.11 -12.20 10.92
N VAL A 77 -5.39 -11.85 9.86
CA VAL A 77 -5.18 -12.70 8.68
C VAL A 77 -3.69 -12.78 8.38
N GLU A 78 -3.25 -13.93 7.88
CA GLU A 78 -1.86 -14.17 7.49
C GLU A 78 -1.77 -14.80 6.10
N VAL A 79 -0.61 -14.63 5.45
CA VAL A 79 -0.28 -15.29 4.20
C VAL A 79 0.53 -16.53 4.54
N VAL A 80 0.04 -17.69 4.12
CA VAL A 80 0.70 -18.98 4.28
C VAL A 80 1.29 -19.39 2.94
N GLY A 81 2.49 -19.98 2.97
CA GLY A 81 3.14 -20.52 1.76
C GLY A 81 3.77 -19.48 0.84
N TRP A 82 4.22 -18.35 1.41
CA TRP A 82 5.00 -17.36 0.67
C TRP A 82 6.33 -17.98 0.19
N THR A 83 6.73 -17.68 -1.05
CA THR A 83 7.83 -18.39 -1.72
C THR A 83 9.22 -17.82 -1.45
N GLU A 84 9.30 -16.63 -0.87
CA GLU A 84 10.55 -15.95 -0.52
C GLU A 84 10.76 -15.98 1.00
N ASP A 85 12.00 -15.76 1.45
CA ASP A 85 12.35 -15.81 2.89
C ASP A 85 11.58 -14.78 3.73
N ALA A 86 11.19 -13.66 3.11
CA ALA A 86 10.44 -12.59 3.74
C ALA A 86 9.25 -12.13 2.88
N ILE A 87 8.16 -11.73 3.55
CA ILE A 87 7.00 -11.11 2.91
C ILE A 87 7.37 -9.69 2.51
N GLU A 88 7.73 -9.52 1.24
CA GLU A 88 8.13 -8.23 0.67
C GLU A 88 7.24 -7.81 -0.49
N ASN A 89 7.32 -6.52 -0.83
CA ASN A 89 6.62 -6.01 -2.00
C ASN A 89 7.15 -6.70 -3.27
N PRO A 90 6.27 -7.24 -4.15
CA PRO A 90 6.68 -7.87 -5.39
C PRO A 90 7.57 -7.01 -6.30
N ALA A 91 7.57 -5.68 -6.17
CA ALA A 91 8.51 -4.82 -6.89
C ALA A 91 9.97 -4.93 -6.41
N LYS A 92 10.21 -5.33 -5.15
CA LYS A 92 11.55 -5.57 -4.60
C LYS A 92 12.14 -6.89 -5.12
N ILE A 93 11.30 -7.81 -5.59
CA ILE A 93 11.75 -9.05 -6.24
C ILE A 93 12.38 -8.70 -7.59
N THR A 94 13.71 -8.80 -7.65
CA THR A 94 14.53 -8.47 -8.83
C THR A 94 14.52 -9.58 -9.88
N THR A 95 14.39 -10.83 -9.44
CA THR A 95 14.51 -12.00 -10.30
C THR A 95 13.16 -12.39 -10.91
N LEU A 96 13.12 -12.53 -12.24
CA LEU A 96 11.93 -13.01 -12.97
C LEU A 96 11.47 -14.39 -12.51
N LEU A 97 12.40 -15.27 -12.16
CA LEU A 97 12.10 -16.60 -11.62
C LEU A 97 11.34 -16.52 -10.29
N GLY A 98 11.75 -15.62 -9.38
CA GLY A 98 11.06 -15.39 -8.10
C GLY A 98 9.63 -14.90 -8.32
N LEU A 99 9.43 -13.94 -9.22
CA LEU A 99 8.09 -13.47 -9.60
C LEU A 99 7.21 -14.59 -10.16
N ARG A 100 7.75 -15.44 -11.05
CA ARG A 100 7.01 -16.57 -11.61
C ARG A 100 6.66 -17.62 -10.56
N ARG A 101 7.57 -17.92 -9.63
CA ARG A 101 7.32 -18.84 -8.52
C ARG A 101 6.21 -18.32 -7.62
N LEU A 102 6.27 -17.05 -7.23
CA LEU A 102 5.23 -16.43 -6.41
C LEU A 102 3.88 -16.41 -7.13
N TYR A 103 3.87 -16.01 -8.40
CA TYR A 103 2.65 -16.03 -9.22
C TYR A 103 2.06 -17.44 -9.34
N GLY A 104 2.91 -18.44 -9.59
CA GLY A 104 2.53 -19.84 -9.64
C GLY A 104 1.93 -20.30 -8.30
N ALA A 105 2.58 -20.03 -7.19
CA ALA A 105 2.11 -20.40 -5.85
C ALA A 105 0.76 -19.78 -5.50
N LEU A 106 0.52 -18.52 -5.89
CA LEU A 106 -0.78 -17.86 -5.71
C LEU A 106 -1.87 -18.51 -6.57
N LYS A 107 -1.55 -18.91 -7.80
CA LYS A 107 -2.50 -19.56 -8.71
C LYS A 107 -2.80 -21.01 -8.34
N THR A 108 -1.81 -21.75 -7.84
CA THR A 108 -1.98 -23.15 -7.41
C THR A 108 -2.62 -23.25 -6.03
N GLY A 109 -2.74 -22.14 -5.30
CA GLY A 109 -3.22 -22.13 -3.91
C GLY A 109 -2.17 -22.60 -2.91
N SER A 110 -0.90 -22.75 -3.32
CA SER A 110 0.21 -23.02 -2.39
C SER A 110 0.52 -21.79 -1.53
N CYS A 111 0.29 -20.59 -2.07
CA CYS A 111 0.31 -19.33 -1.33
C CYS A 111 -1.12 -18.81 -1.20
N TYR A 112 -1.62 -18.68 0.02
CA TYR A 112 -3.00 -18.28 0.27
C TYR A 112 -3.14 -17.48 1.57
N TRP A 113 -4.27 -16.79 1.68
CA TRP A 113 -4.64 -16.05 2.87
C TRP A 113 -5.40 -16.96 3.84
N SER A 114 -4.94 -17.01 5.08
CA SER A 114 -5.53 -17.77 6.18
C SER A 114 -6.05 -16.83 7.26
N ILE A 115 -7.19 -17.17 7.86
CA ILE A 115 -7.73 -16.48 9.03
C ILE A 115 -7.07 -17.08 10.27
N LEU A 116 -6.48 -16.24 11.10
CA LEU A 116 -5.93 -16.70 12.38
C LEU A 116 -7.06 -17.06 13.34
N SER A 117 -6.82 -18.08 14.17
CA SER A 117 -7.66 -18.32 15.34
C SER A 117 -7.57 -17.14 16.31
N ASP A 118 -8.62 -16.93 17.08
CA ASP A 118 -8.69 -15.79 18.00
C ASP A 118 -7.58 -15.85 19.07
N GLU A 119 -7.20 -17.05 19.50
CA GLU A 119 -6.08 -17.29 20.42
C GLU A 119 -4.73 -16.89 19.80
N ALA A 120 -4.46 -17.33 18.57
CA ALA A 120 -3.22 -16.98 17.87
C ALA A 120 -3.16 -15.47 17.56
N TRP A 121 -4.31 -14.86 17.25
CA TRP A 121 -4.41 -13.43 17.02
C TRP A 121 -4.22 -12.62 18.31
N ALA A 122 -4.76 -13.08 19.44
CA ALA A 122 -4.56 -12.48 20.76
C ALA A 122 -3.07 -12.54 21.16
N LEU A 123 -2.43 -13.70 21.01
CA LEU A 123 -0.99 -13.87 21.28
C LEU A 123 -0.13 -12.91 20.47
N ARG A 124 -0.44 -12.72 19.17
CA ARG A 124 0.28 -11.76 18.32
C ARG A 124 0.04 -10.31 18.72
N LYS A 125 -1.19 -9.96 19.15
CA LYS A 125 -1.49 -8.65 19.74
C LYS A 125 -0.69 -8.41 21.01
N GLU A 126 -0.67 -9.36 21.93
CA GLU A 126 0.07 -9.26 23.19
C GLU A 126 1.58 -9.15 22.97
N ALA A 127 2.13 -9.96 22.06
CA ALA A 127 3.54 -9.86 21.68
C ALA A 127 3.89 -8.47 21.12
N ARG A 128 2.95 -7.84 20.40
CA ARG A 128 3.12 -6.45 19.94
C ARG A 128 3.03 -5.45 21.09
N TYR A 129 2.05 -5.57 21.98
CA TYR A 129 1.94 -4.68 23.15
C TYR A 129 3.23 -4.70 23.98
N LYS A 130 3.78 -5.90 24.24
CA LYS A 130 5.08 -6.06 24.91
C LYS A 130 6.21 -5.34 24.16
N LYS A 131 6.28 -5.44 22.83
CA LYS A 131 7.30 -4.73 22.01
C LYS A 131 7.14 -3.20 22.03
N ILE A 132 5.92 -2.70 22.16
CA ILE A 132 5.64 -1.26 22.29
C ILE A 132 6.07 -0.78 23.69
N GLU A 133 5.76 -1.56 24.72
CA GLU A 133 6.12 -1.27 26.11
C GLU A 133 7.64 -1.34 26.34
N GLU A 134 8.33 -2.27 25.69
CA GLU A 134 9.79 -2.35 25.62
C GLU A 134 10.43 -1.21 24.80
N GLY A 135 9.64 -0.32 24.18
CA GLY A 135 10.14 0.82 23.41
C GLY A 135 10.79 0.48 22.07
N LYS A 136 10.77 -0.78 21.63
CA LYS A 136 11.33 -1.24 20.35
C LYS A 136 10.51 -0.81 19.13
N VAL A 137 9.22 -0.51 19.33
CA VAL A 137 8.34 0.04 18.29
C VAL A 137 7.95 1.47 18.68
N LYS A 138 8.50 2.47 17.97
CA LYS A 138 8.15 3.88 18.19
C LYS A 138 6.66 4.09 17.89
N ALA A 139 5.87 4.39 18.92
CA ALA A 139 4.54 4.93 18.74
C ALA A 139 4.62 6.15 17.80
N ARG A 140 3.83 6.15 16.73
CA ARG A 140 3.88 7.22 15.72
C ARG A 140 3.52 8.54 16.40
N LYS A 141 4.48 9.47 16.47
CA LYS A 141 4.26 10.82 17.01
C LYS A 141 3.05 11.44 16.30
N ARG A 142 2.04 11.90 17.06
CA ARG A 142 0.93 12.68 16.50
C ARG A 142 1.53 13.86 15.74
N ARG A 143 1.15 14.02 14.48
CA ARG A 143 1.59 15.17 13.70
C ARG A 143 0.91 16.43 14.25
N SER A 144 1.63 17.54 14.31
CA SER A 144 1.16 18.80 14.90
C SER A 144 -0.02 19.43 14.13
N ASP A 145 -0.22 19.04 12.88
CA ASP A 145 -1.30 19.46 11.99
C ASP A 145 -2.56 18.57 12.09
N ALA A 146 -2.55 17.52 12.92
CA ALA A 146 -3.69 16.64 13.11
C ALA A 146 -4.86 17.38 13.79
N GLY A 147 -5.78 17.91 12.98
CA GLY A 147 -6.95 18.68 13.41
C GLY A 147 -7.04 20.08 12.77
N VAL A 148 -6.03 20.52 12.02
CA VAL A 148 -6.07 21.84 11.37
C VAL A 148 -6.82 21.72 10.04
N SER A 149 -8.02 22.30 9.97
CA SER A 149 -8.78 22.42 8.74
C SER A 149 -8.00 23.27 7.73
N LYS A 150 -7.73 22.71 6.54
CA LYS A 150 -7.16 23.49 5.43
C LYS A 150 -8.13 24.60 5.05
N LYS A 151 -7.77 25.87 5.30
CA LYS A 151 -8.50 27.02 4.73
C LYS A 151 -8.55 26.86 3.21
N LYS A 152 -9.75 26.68 2.66
CA LYS A 152 -10.00 26.75 1.21
C LYS A 152 -9.52 28.12 0.73
N GLY A 153 -8.60 28.13 -0.22
CA GLY A 153 -8.05 29.35 -0.80
C GLY A 153 -9.16 30.23 -1.36
N GLY A 154 -9.28 31.44 -0.82
CA GLY A 154 -10.11 32.49 -1.39
C GLY A 154 -9.54 32.93 -2.74
N LYS A 155 -10.35 32.81 -3.79
CA LYS A 155 -10.08 33.41 -5.10
C LYS A 155 -10.03 34.93 -4.94
N LYS A 156 -8.93 35.56 -5.39
CA LYS A 156 -8.82 37.00 -5.60
C LYS A 156 -9.44 37.38 -6.96
N SER A 157 -10.37 38.34 -6.96
CA SER A 157 -10.78 39.20 -8.09
C SER A 157 -11.91 40.10 -7.57
N SER A 158 -12.08 41.38 -7.86
CA SER A 158 -11.31 42.47 -8.47
C SER A 158 -12.05 43.76 -8.10
N ALA A 159 -11.37 44.90 -8.18
CA ALA A 159 -11.81 46.27 -7.88
C ALA A 159 -13.26 46.66 -8.25
N HIS A 160 -13.90 47.45 -7.39
CA HIS A 160 -14.78 48.55 -7.79
C HIS A 160 -14.67 49.68 -6.76
N GLU A 161 -14.24 50.85 -7.22
CA GLU A 161 -14.22 52.13 -6.51
C GLU A 161 -15.65 52.65 -6.27
N VAL A 162 -15.91 53.23 -5.10
CA VAL A 162 -16.74 54.43 -4.97
C VAL A 162 -16.11 55.35 -3.91
N ASP A 163 -15.85 56.56 -4.37
CA ASP A 163 -15.30 57.74 -3.71
C ASP A 163 -16.40 58.48 -2.91
N SER A 164 -16.01 59.17 -1.83
CA SER A 164 -16.64 60.36 -1.17
C SER A 164 -16.26 60.33 0.32
N ASP A 165 -15.27 61.08 0.80
CA ASP A 165 -15.22 62.55 1.03
C ASP A 165 -15.50 62.90 2.51
N SER A 166 -14.72 63.87 3.01
CA SER A 166 -14.78 64.56 4.30
C SER A 166 -14.40 63.72 5.55
N GLY A 167 -13.37 64.03 6.32
CA GLY A 167 -12.67 65.30 6.55
C GLY A 167 -12.56 65.52 8.06
N ASP A 168 -11.34 65.82 8.52
CA ASP A 168 -11.01 66.64 9.70
C ASP A 168 -11.26 66.01 11.10
N GLY A 169 -10.36 66.03 12.09
CA GLY A 169 -9.01 66.58 12.25
C GLY A 169 -8.55 66.42 13.72
N SER A 170 -7.23 66.34 13.91
CA SER A 170 -6.41 66.76 15.08
C SER A 170 -6.61 66.06 16.45
N ASP A 171 -5.62 65.32 16.98
CA ASP A 171 -4.45 65.76 17.77
C ASP A 171 -4.81 66.44 19.11
N ASP A 172 -4.75 65.67 20.21
CA ASP A 172 -3.92 65.93 21.42
C ASP A 172 -3.75 64.62 22.22
#